data_AF-A0A4U1D7W8-F1
#
_entry.id   AF-A0A4U1D7W8-F1
#
_cell.length_a   1.000
_cell.length_b   1.000
_cell.length_c   1.000
_cell.angle_alpha   90.00
_cell.angle_beta   90.00
_cell.angle_gamma   90.00
#
_symmetry.space_group_name_H-M   'P 1'
#
loop_
_entity.id
_entity.type
_entity.pdbx_description
1 polymer ?
#
loop_
_entity_poly.entity_id
_entity_poly.type
_entity_poly.pdbx_seq_one_letter_code
_entity_poly.pdbx_strand_id
1 'polypeptide(L)'
;MKVVFASTPDQEEMIKGLIKTFYQDIFPLYYSDQDIREFEELNVLQQCAQFGTLKEAYQVIASLQTLISILESNELLPKYKSIFQTNTDILKDYGMFFPFDYEQFLEAKQMNNANFSVYTKAANELLI
;
A
#
# COMPACT_ATOMS: atom_id res chain seq x y z
N MET A 1 32.92 16.03 -7.79
CA MET A 1 32.37 14.83 -8.45
C MET A 1 31.73 13.97 -7.38
N LYS A 2 30.41 13.74 -7.43
CA LYS A 2 29.71 12.88 -6.46
C LYS A 2 29.55 11.51 -7.14
N VAL A 3 30.21 10.48 -6.63
CA VAL A 3 30.06 9.12 -7.15
C VAL A 3 28.66 8.65 -6.77
N VAL A 4 27.84 8.30 -7.76
CA VAL A 4 26.53 7.68 -7.55
C VAL A 4 26.61 6.24 -8.08
N PHE A 5 26.08 5.31 -7.30
CA PHE A 5 25.96 3.91 -7.70
C PHE A 5 24.64 3.72 -8.44
N ALA A 6 24.64 3.00 -9.56
CA ALA A 6 23.41 2.60 -10.25
C ALA A 6 22.59 1.62 -9.38
N SER A 7 21.29 1.49 -9.66
CA SER A 7 20.49 0.41 -9.07
C SER A 7 21.05 -0.95 -9.47
N THR A 8 20.86 -1.96 -8.62
CA THR A 8 21.20 -3.34 -8.97
C THR A 8 19.96 -4.08 -9.49
N PRO A 9 20.14 -5.11 -10.35
CA PRO A 9 19.02 -5.96 -10.77
C PRO A 9 18.22 -6.55 -9.60
N ASP A 10 18.91 -6.92 -8.51
CA ASP A 10 18.26 -7.44 -7.30
C ASP A 10 17.30 -6.43 -6.66
N GLN A 11 17.61 -5.13 -6.71
CA GLN A 11 16.70 -4.10 -6.22
C GLN A 11 15.48 -3.94 -7.12
N GLU A 12 15.65 -4.02 -8.44
CA GLU A 12 14.52 -3.97 -9.38
C GLU A 12 13.60 -5.18 -9.19
N GLU A 13 14.15 -6.38 -8.98
CA GLU A 13 13.39 -7.58 -8.66
C GLU A 13 12.68 -7.48 -7.30
N MET A 14 13.32 -6.90 -6.28
CA MET A 14 12.67 -6.65 -5.00
C MET A 14 11.46 -5.72 -5.15
N ILE A 15 11.58 -4.66 -5.94
CA ILE A 15 10.48 -3.72 -6.20
C ILE A 15 9.34 -4.42 -6.92
N LYS A 16 9.62 -5.22 -7.95
CA LYS A 16 8.60 -6.06 -8.62
C LYS A 16 7.91 -7.00 -7.64
N GLY A 17 8.67 -7.63 -6.74
CA GLY A 17 8.13 -8.48 -5.68
C GLY A 17 7.14 -7.73 -4.77
N LEU A 18 7.50 -6.52 -4.34
CA LEU A 18 6.64 -5.69 -3.50
C LEU A 18 5.38 -5.22 -4.23
N ILE A 19 5.49 -4.83 -5.51
CA ILE A 19 4.33 -4.49 -6.35
C ILE A 19 3.41 -5.71 -6.47
N LYS A 20 3.96 -6.90 -6.68
CA LYS A 20 3.17 -8.14 -6.71
C LYS A 20 2.44 -8.37 -5.39
N THR A 21 3.08 -8.16 -4.24
CA THR A 21 2.42 -8.23 -2.93
C THR A 21 1.25 -7.23 -2.82
N PHE A 22 1.37 -6.03 -3.39
CA PHE A 22 0.24 -5.11 -3.43
C PHE A 22 -0.98 -5.70 -4.15
N TYR A 23 -0.78 -6.24 -5.34
CA TYR A 23 -1.88 -6.78 -6.15
C TYR A 23 -2.44 -8.11 -5.62
N GLN A 24 -1.61 -8.93 -4.98
CA GLN A 24 -2.02 -10.27 -4.52
C GLN A 24 -2.54 -10.29 -3.08
N ASP A 25 -1.97 -9.46 -2.21
CA ASP A 25 -2.21 -9.57 -0.77
C ASP A 25 -2.83 -8.31 -0.19
N ILE A 26 -2.49 -7.12 -0.68
CA ILE A 26 -2.94 -5.85 -0.07
C ILE A 26 -4.24 -5.34 -0.69
N PHE A 27 -4.29 -5.08 -2.00
CA PHE A 27 -5.49 -4.53 -2.65
C PHE A 27 -6.74 -5.40 -2.47
N PRO A 28 -6.67 -6.75 -2.50
CA PRO A 28 -7.84 -7.59 -2.25
C PRO A 28 -8.47 -7.43 -0.86
N LEU A 29 -7.76 -6.83 0.11
CA LEU A 29 -8.32 -6.52 1.43
C LEU A 29 -9.27 -5.31 1.42
N TYR A 30 -9.21 -4.50 0.36
CA TYR A 30 -9.84 -3.17 0.30
C TYR A 30 -10.72 -2.97 -0.93
N TYR A 31 -10.45 -3.68 -2.02
CA TYR A 31 -11.06 -3.44 -3.33
C TYR A 31 -11.54 -4.74 -3.97
N SER A 32 -12.50 -4.65 -4.89
CA SER A 32 -12.99 -5.80 -5.63
C SER A 32 -12.02 -6.20 -6.76
N ASP A 33 -12.14 -7.44 -7.26
CA ASP A 33 -11.37 -7.89 -8.42
C ASP A 33 -11.58 -7.03 -9.67
N GLN A 34 -12.75 -6.38 -9.80
CA GLN A 34 -13.00 -5.46 -10.91
C GLN A 34 -12.17 -4.18 -10.76
N ASP A 35 -12.21 -3.56 -9.58
CA ASP A 35 -11.43 -2.35 -9.28
C ASP A 35 -9.93 -2.62 -9.46
N ILE A 36 -9.45 -3.79 -9.00
CA ILE A 36 -8.04 -4.18 -9.11
C ILE A 36 -7.59 -4.31 -10.56
N ARG A 37 -8.45 -4.84 -11.46
CA ARG A 37 -8.16 -4.87 -12.91
C ARG A 37 -8.06 -3.48 -13.50
N GLU A 38 -8.93 -2.56 -13.07
CA GLU A 38 -8.86 -1.15 -13.50
C GLU A 38 -7.54 -0.51 -13.04
N PHE A 39 -7.02 -0.87 -11.86
CA PHE A 39 -5.71 -0.39 -11.40
C PHE A 39 -4.56 -0.86 -12.30
N GLU A 40 -4.60 -2.10 -12.79
CA GLU A 40 -3.63 -2.60 -13.78
C GLU A 40 -3.70 -1.78 -15.08
N GLU A 41 -4.91 -1.49 -15.58
CA GLU A 41 -5.12 -0.69 -16.80
C GLU A 41 -4.62 0.76 -16.61
N LEU A 42 -4.78 1.32 -15.40
CA LEU A 42 -4.29 2.64 -15.02
C LEU A 42 -2.79 2.66 -14.68
N ASN A 43 -2.10 1.52 -14.78
CA ASN A 43 -0.68 1.39 -14.48
C ASN A 43 -0.33 1.81 -13.03
N VAL A 44 -1.23 1.52 -12.07
CA VAL A 44 -1.01 1.80 -10.65
C VAL A 44 0.20 0.99 -10.16
N LEU A 45 1.11 1.65 -9.45
CA LEU A 45 2.41 1.14 -9.01
C LEU A 45 3.33 0.68 -10.14
N GLN A 46 2.97 0.89 -11.40
CA GLN A 46 3.85 0.57 -12.50
C GLN A 46 4.97 1.60 -12.58
N GLN A 47 6.17 1.10 -12.78
CA GLN A 47 7.37 1.92 -12.90
C GLN A 47 7.45 2.53 -14.31
N CYS A 48 7.58 3.86 -14.39
CA CYS A 48 7.78 4.55 -15.67
C CYS A 48 9.23 4.45 -16.21
N ALA A 49 10.24 4.25 -15.36
CA ALA A 49 11.65 4.16 -15.78
C ALA A 49 12.53 3.41 -14.75
N GLN A 50 13.59 2.73 -15.18
CA GLN A 50 14.60 2.12 -14.31
C GLN A 50 15.17 3.15 -13.32
N PHE A 51 15.33 2.77 -12.04
CA PHE A 51 15.85 3.66 -11.01
C PHE A 51 17.31 4.01 -11.33
N GLY A 52 17.61 5.30 -11.52
CA GLY A 52 18.92 5.75 -11.98
C GLY A 52 20.03 5.50 -10.96
N THR A 53 19.68 5.39 -9.67
CA THR A 53 20.65 5.17 -8.60
C THR A 53 20.18 4.16 -7.55
N LEU A 54 21.15 3.54 -6.88
CA LEU A 54 20.98 2.65 -5.73
C LEU A 54 20.13 3.28 -4.62
N LYS A 55 20.32 4.59 -4.39
CA LYS A 55 19.61 5.33 -3.35
C LYS A 55 18.12 5.43 -3.66
N GLU A 56 17.79 5.76 -4.91
CA GLU A 56 16.39 5.90 -5.36
C GLU A 56 15.66 4.57 -5.24
N ALA A 57 16.29 3.48 -5.69
CA ALA A 57 15.73 2.14 -5.56
C ALA A 57 15.46 1.77 -4.08
N TYR A 58 16.39 2.05 -3.17
CA TYR A 58 16.17 1.79 -1.74
C TYR A 58 15.06 2.66 -1.13
N GLN A 59 14.93 3.92 -1.55
CA GLN A 59 13.85 4.78 -1.06
C GLN A 59 12.49 4.24 -1.52
N VAL A 60 12.36 3.80 -2.77
CA VAL A 60 11.13 3.16 -3.27
C VAL A 60 10.83 1.85 -2.54
N ILE A 61 11.83 0.99 -2.35
CA ILE A 61 11.68 -0.26 -1.58
C ILE A 61 11.14 0.04 -0.18
N ALA A 62 11.78 0.96 0.55
CA ALA A 62 11.37 1.33 1.89
C ALA A 62 9.95 1.91 1.93
N SER A 63 9.58 2.72 0.94
CA SER A 63 8.25 3.28 0.84
C SER A 63 7.18 2.23 0.56
N LEU A 64 7.40 1.31 -0.39
CA LEU A 64 6.49 0.20 -0.65
C LEU A 64 6.32 -0.70 0.57
N GLN A 65 7.42 -1.08 1.24
CA GLN A 65 7.38 -1.90 2.46
C GLN A 65 6.63 -1.21 3.60
N THR A 66 6.82 0.11 3.76
CA THR A 66 6.13 0.88 4.80
C THR A 66 4.63 0.93 4.53
N LEU A 67 4.24 1.18 3.28
CA LEU A 67 2.82 1.18 2.88
C LEU A 67 2.18 -0.20 3.07
N ILE A 68 2.86 -1.28 2.66
CA ILE A 68 2.43 -2.67 2.94
C ILE A 68 2.22 -2.88 4.43
N SER A 69 3.21 -2.53 5.26
CA SER A 69 3.15 -2.73 6.72
C SER A 69 1.99 -1.96 7.37
N ILE A 70 1.71 -0.74 6.89
CA ILE A 70 0.57 0.07 7.36
C ILE A 70 -0.75 -0.60 6.95
N LEU A 71 -0.88 -0.96 5.67
CA LEU A 71 -2.12 -1.51 5.11
C LEU A 71 -2.41 -2.95 5.56
N GLU A 72 -1.38 -3.73 5.90
CA GLU A 72 -1.55 -5.07 6.47
C GLU A 72 -1.96 -5.02 7.95
N SER A 73 -1.66 -3.93 8.67
CA SER A 73 -1.95 -3.81 10.10
C SER A 73 -3.44 -4.00 10.42
N ASN A 74 -3.78 -4.82 11.41
CA ASN A 74 -5.16 -5.08 11.84
C ASN A 74 -5.98 -3.81 12.10
N GLU A 75 -5.33 -2.74 12.58
CA GLU A 75 -5.97 -1.46 12.86
C GLU A 75 -5.23 -0.32 12.14
N LEU A 76 -5.98 0.41 11.31
CA LEU A 76 -5.50 1.65 10.69
C LEU A 76 -5.68 2.81 11.66
N LEU A 77 -4.59 3.19 12.31
CA LEU A 77 -4.58 4.28 13.29
C LEU A 77 -4.29 5.63 12.62
N PRO A 78 -4.98 6.72 13.00
CA PRO A 78 -4.77 8.06 12.42
C PRO A 78 -3.30 8.54 12.44
N LYS A 79 -2.50 8.07 13.40
CA LYS A 79 -1.06 8.35 13.50
C LYS A 79 -0.25 7.86 12.29
N TYR A 80 -0.75 6.89 11.54
CA TYR A 80 -0.08 6.37 10.34
C TYR A 80 -0.33 7.23 9.10
N LYS A 81 -1.32 8.14 9.13
CA LYS A 81 -1.67 8.98 7.97
C LYS A 81 -0.48 9.78 7.44
N SER A 82 0.28 10.43 8.32
CA SER A 82 1.44 11.22 7.90
C SER A 82 2.55 10.36 7.31
N ILE A 83 2.77 9.17 7.87
CA ILE A 83 3.77 8.20 7.37
C ILE A 83 3.33 7.66 6.01
N PHE A 84 2.06 7.32 5.84
CA PHE A 84 1.48 6.90 4.58
C PHE A 84 1.69 7.97 3.50
N GLN A 85 1.26 9.21 3.77
CA GLN A 85 1.38 10.34 2.85
C GLN A 85 2.83 10.61 2.44
N THR A 86 3.76 10.57 3.40
CA THR A 86 5.19 10.77 3.11
C THR A 86 5.70 9.70 2.14
N ASN A 87 5.27 8.46 2.29
CA ASN A 87 5.71 7.37 1.41
C ASN A 87 5.01 7.40 0.04
N THR A 88 3.76 7.82 -0.04
CA THR A 88 3.09 8.04 -1.34
C THR A 88 3.73 9.19 -2.12
N ASP A 89 4.14 10.27 -1.43
CA ASP A 89 4.87 11.38 -2.04
C ASP A 89 6.23 10.94 -2.58
N ILE A 90 6.97 10.11 -1.81
CA ILE A 90 8.24 9.53 -2.28
C ILE A 90 8.04 8.69 -3.55
N LEU A 91 7.02 7.83 -3.58
CA LEU A 91 6.72 7.02 -4.77
C LEU A 91 6.41 7.90 -5.99
N LYS A 92 5.62 8.96 -5.79
CA LYS A 92 5.28 9.94 -6.82
C LYS A 92 6.50 10.70 -7.34
N ASP A 93 7.40 11.12 -6.46
CA ASP A 93 8.65 11.80 -6.81
C ASP A 93 9.56 10.91 -7.68
N TYR A 94 9.45 9.59 -7.52
CA TYR A 94 10.13 8.60 -8.36
C TYR A 94 9.30 8.11 -9.56
N GLY A 95 8.21 8.81 -9.90
CA GLY A 95 7.42 8.54 -11.09
C GLY A 95 6.54 7.30 -11.00
N MET A 96 6.28 6.80 -9.78
CA MET A 96 5.30 5.74 -9.56
C MET A 96 3.94 6.34 -9.26
N PHE A 97 2.92 5.84 -9.95
CA PHE A 97 1.55 6.28 -9.78
C PHE A 97 0.86 5.51 -8.66
N PHE A 98 0.49 6.19 -7.57
CA PHE A 98 -0.27 5.59 -6.47
C PHE A 98 -1.40 6.55 -6.07
N PRO A 99 -2.57 6.47 -6.74
CA PRO A 99 -3.64 7.46 -6.65
C PRO A 99 -4.61 7.21 -5.49
N PHE A 100 -4.06 6.88 -4.31
CA PHE A 100 -4.90 6.53 -3.17
C PHE A 100 -4.59 7.39 -1.95
N ASP A 101 -5.65 7.79 -1.27
CA ASP A 101 -5.60 8.49 0.00
C ASP A 101 -5.74 7.51 1.17
N TYR A 102 -5.14 7.87 2.31
CA TYR A 102 -5.20 7.07 3.53
C TYR A 102 -6.65 6.81 3.98
N GLU A 103 -7.51 7.81 3.82
CA GLU A 103 -8.93 7.76 4.16
C GLU A 103 -9.68 6.64 3.46
N GLN A 104 -9.37 6.36 2.18
CA GLN A 104 -10.05 5.31 1.40
C GLN A 104 -9.82 3.93 2.06
N PHE A 105 -8.59 3.64 2.49
CA PHE A 105 -8.26 2.40 3.19
C PHE A 105 -8.87 2.34 4.59
N LEU A 106 -8.87 3.48 5.31
CA LEU A 106 -9.45 3.57 6.64
C LEU A 106 -10.95 3.27 6.63
N GLU A 107 -11.69 3.89 5.70
CA GLU A 107 -13.12 3.69 5.52
C GLU A 107 -13.45 2.24 5.13
N ALA A 108 -12.75 1.69 4.13
CA ALA A 108 -12.92 0.30 3.71
C ALA A 108 -12.68 -0.69 4.87
N LYS A 109 -11.65 -0.45 5.70
CA LYS A 109 -11.38 -1.31 6.87
C LYS A 109 -12.45 -1.19 7.95
N GLN A 110 -12.98 0.00 8.18
CA GLN A 110 -14.07 0.21 9.13
C GLN A 110 -15.36 -0.46 8.64
N MET A 111 -15.69 -0.39 7.36
CA MET A 111 -16.84 -1.08 6.78
C MET A 111 -16.71 -2.61 6.88
N ASN A 112 -15.54 -3.16 6.59
CA ASN A 112 -15.27 -4.59 6.74
C ASN A 112 -15.40 -5.07 8.20
N ASN A 113 -14.98 -4.26 9.18
CA ASN A 113 -15.16 -4.57 10.60
C ASN A 113 -16.61 -4.34 11.09
N ALA A 114 -17.31 -3.36 10.53
CA ALA A 114 -18.70 -3.03 10.87
C ALA A 114 -19.70 -4.03 10.29
N ASN A 115 -19.29 -4.83 9.30
CA ASN A 115 -19.96 -6.07 8.89
C ASN A 115 -19.79 -7.14 9.98
N PHE A 116 -20.25 -6.82 11.19
CA PHE A 116 -20.52 -7.80 12.23
C PHE A 116 -21.46 -8.84 11.62
N SER A 117 -20.94 -10.05 11.45
CA SER A 117 -21.68 -11.25 11.12
C SER A 117 -23.06 -11.25 11.79
N VAL A 118 -24.11 -11.68 11.09
CA VAL A 118 -25.47 -11.92 11.65
C VAL A 118 -25.41 -12.91 12.84
N TYR A 119 -24.28 -13.60 13.03
CA TYR A 119 -23.99 -14.47 14.15
C TYR A 119 -23.27 -13.81 15.33
N THR A 120 -23.00 -12.50 15.30
CA THR A 120 -22.41 -11.77 16.44
C THR A 120 -23.46 -11.68 17.55
N LYS A 121 -23.28 -12.52 18.58
CA LYS A 121 -24.17 -12.61 19.74
C LYS A 121 -24.28 -11.23 20.41
N ALA A 122 -25.48 -10.66 20.45
CA ALA A 122 -25.73 -9.39 21.11
C ALA A 122 -25.35 -9.47 22.60
N ALA A 123 -24.49 -8.56 23.06
CA ALA A 123 -24.03 -8.46 24.45
C ALA A 123 -25.08 -7.82 25.39
N ASN A 124 -26.37 -8.13 25.19
CA ASN A 124 -27.49 -7.57 25.95
C ASN A 124 -28.14 -8.64 26.86
N GLU A 125 -27.35 -9.49 27.53
CA GLU A 125 -27.86 -10.50 28.48
C GLU A 125 -27.47 -10.23 29.95
N LEU A 126 -27.16 -8.99 30.35
CA LEU A 126 -26.97 -8.63 31.76
C LEU A 126 -27.68 -7.32 32.13
N LEU A 127 -29.01 -7.35 32.12
CA LEU A 127 -29.85 -6.52 32.99
C LEU A 127 -30.96 -7.40 33.58
N ILE A 128 -30.62 -8.18 34.60
CA ILE A 128 -31.55 -8.62 35.65
C ILE A 128 -30.84 -8.48 36.99
#